data_AF-A0A8S7U839-F1
#
_entry.id   AF-A0A8S7U839-F1
#
_cell.length_a   1.000
_cell.length_b   1.000
_cell.length_c   1.000
_cell.angle_alpha   90.00
_cell.angle_beta   90.00
_cell.angle_gamma   90.00
#
_symmetry.space_group_name_H-M   'P 1'
#
loop_
_entity.id
_entity.type
_entity.pdbx_description
1 polymer ?
#
loop_
_entity_poly.entity_id
_entity_poly.type
_entity_poly.pdbx_seq_one_letter_code
_entity_poly.pdbx_strand_id
1 'polypeptide(L)'
;MILGFGNNVVSALAGDITTIQTDIPVMPGTGAKFAKLLSADFENKSNGQRVYAKITLTDNKESAFEICHLVSVSGDVLKVIRGQEGTTAKGWSLNDVVANFATRGSENHFVQIAQLQSGHYIAGVAGGTANALTLELPATFFVNGGTDWTLRTPIIVFPVQNNTNAATLQLTLGGKVLGTFPLYKGNKSELVANDIIKGIPLICLLDSEKSYFSVINPGNIYSDFDLRYVKKSGDLMTGELKIRGVNA
;
A
#
# COMPACT_ATOMS: atom_id res chain seq x y z
N MET A 1 7.10 -4.34 1.12
CA MET A 1 8.08 -4.66 2.16
C MET A 1 7.35 -4.65 3.50
N ILE A 2 7.70 -5.54 4.41
CA ILE A 2 7.11 -5.63 5.74
C ILE A 2 8.20 -5.58 6.81
N LEU A 3 7.79 -5.25 8.02
CA LEU A 3 8.64 -5.28 9.20
C LEU A 3 8.60 -6.68 9.82
N GLY A 4 9.78 -7.25 10.04
CA GLY A 4 9.94 -8.51 10.75
C GLY A 4 10.19 -8.30 12.24
N PHE A 5 9.69 -9.25 13.03
CA PHE A 5 9.73 -9.25 14.49
C PHE A 5 10.10 -10.63 15.00
N GLY A 6 10.68 -10.67 16.20
CA GLY A 6 11.04 -11.92 16.85
C GLY A 6 10.94 -11.80 18.36
N ASN A 7 10.72 -12.94 19.01
CA ASN A 7 10.56 -12.99 20.45
C ASN A 7 11.91 -12.75 21.15
N ASN A 8 11.99 -11.69 21.96
CA ASN A 8 13.11 -11.42 22.87
C ASN A 8 14.49 -11.46 22.19
N VAL A 9 14.60 -10.90 20.97
CA VAL A 9 15.87 -10.89 20.23
C VAL A 9 16.80 -9.82 20.79
N VAL A 10 17.81 -10.28 21.53
CA VAL A 10 18.84 -9.46 22.19
C VAL A 10 20.21 -10.15 22.07
N SER A 11 21.25 -9.35 21.89
CA SER A 11 22.66 -9.71 21.97
C SER A 11 23.49 -8.48 22.39
N ALA A 12 24.81 -8.62 22.33
CA ALA A 12 25.77 -7.55 22.51
C ALA A 12 26.75 -7.50 21.34
N LEU A 13 27.41 -6.35 21.15
CA LEU A 13 28.48 -6.18 20.17
C LEU A 13 29.68 -7.06 20.54
N ALA A 14 30.26 -7.75 19.55
CA ALA A 14 31.47 -8.54 19.70
C ALA A 14 32.78 -7.75 19.49
N GLY A 15 32.67 -6.43 19.34
CA GLY A 15 33.79 -5.51 19.24
C GLY A 15 33.31 -4.07 19.08
N ASP A 16 34.24 -3.13 19.21
CA ASP A 16 33.95 -1.71 18.96
C ASP A 16 33.57 -1.49 17.50
N ILE A 17 32.62 -0.60 17.26
CA ILE A 17 32.19 -0.21 15.91
C ILE A 17 32.25 1.31 15.75
N THR A 18 32.53 1.76 14.53
CA THR A 18 32.57 3.18 14.19
C THR A 18 31.20 3.67 13.69
N THR A 19 31.09 4.98 13.47
CA THR A 19 29.88 5.64 12.95
C THR A 19 29.54 5.25 11.51
N ILE A 20 30.51 4.81 10.72
CA ILE A 20 30.32 4.45 9.30
C ILE A 20 30.19 2.95 9.07
N GLN A 21 30.46 2.14 10.10
CA GLN A 21 30.45 0.68 9.97
C GLN A 21 29.00 0.16 9.87
N THR A 22 28.72 -0.55 8.78
CA THR A 22 27.41 -1.16 8.49
C THR A 22 27.35 -2.65 8.73
N ASP A 23 28.50 -3.30 8.89
CA ASP A 23 28.61 -4.70 9.30
C ASP A 23 28.86 -4.74 10.80
N ILE A 24 27.86 -5.18 11.54
CA ILE A 24 27.81 -5.12 13.00
C ILE A 24 28.06 -6.53 13.55
N PRO A 25 29.25 -6.81 14.11
CA PRO A 25 29.52 -8.10 14.72
C PRO A 25 28.79 -8.21 16.07
N VAL A 26 28.01 -9.26 16.24
CA VAL A 26 27.36 -9.60 17.52
C VAL A 26 28.04 -10.79 18.18
N MET A 27 27.78 -11.00 19.47
CA MET A 27 28.39 -12.11 20.22
C MET A 27 28.21 -13.46 19.51
N PRO A 28 29.22 -14.35 19.54
CA PRO A 28 29.17 -15.62 18.83
C PRO A 28 27.92 -16.45 19.11
N GLY A 29 27.32 -17.02 18.06
CA GLY A 29 26.12 -17.85 18.14
C GLY A 29 24.80 -17.10 18.29
N THR A 30 24.81 -15.76 18.26
CA THR A 30 23.59 -14.95 18.43
C THR A 30 23.01 -14.42 17.13
N GLY A 31 23.77 -14.40 16.03
CA GLY A 31 23.31 -13.91 14.73
C GLY A 31 22.08 -14.66 14.20
N ALA A 32 21.99 -15.97 14.47
CA ALA A 32 20.83 -16.79 14.10
C ALA A 32 19.50 -16.26 14.68
N LYS A 33 19.51 -15.59 15.84
CA LYS A 33 18.31 -14.96 16.42
C LYS A 33 17.85 -13.76 15.59
N PHE A 34 18.79 -12.96 15.09
CA PHE A 34 18.50 -11.82 14.20
C PHE A 34 18.09 -12.26 12.80
N ALA A 35 18.62 -13.37 12.30
CA ALA A 35 18.23 -13.91 10.99
C ALA A 35 16.73 -14.23 10.94
N LYS A 36 16.14 -14.68 12.06
CA LYS A 36 14.69 -14.92 12.17
C LYS A 36 13.84 -13.64 12.01
N LEU A 37 14.40 -12.47 12.30
CA LEU A 37 13.73 -11.19 12.07
C LEU A 37 13.57 -10.87 10.58
N LEU A 38 14.26 -11.59 9.69
CA LEU A 38 14.19 -11.40 8.25
C LEU A 38 13.31 -12.44 7.55
N SER A 39 12.45 -13.10 8.33
CA SER A 39 11.45 -14.06 7.84
C SER A 39 10.05 -13.71 8.36
N ALA A 40 9.02 -14.27 7.74
CA ALA A 40 7.63 -14.19 8.18
C ALA A 40 7.00 -15.58 8.16
N ASP A 41 6.14 -15.87 9.13
CA ASP A 41 5.52 -17.19 9.29
C ASP A 41 4.34 -17.45 8.33
N PHE A 42 3.96 -16.44 7.55
CA PHE A 42 2.87 -16.51 6.59
C PHE A 42 3.37 -16.21 5.18
N GLU A 43 2.92 -17.01 4.21
CA GLU A 43 3.30 -16.86 2.82
C GLU A 43 2.06 -16.75 1.93
N ASN A 44 2.06 -15.73 1.07
CA ASN A 44 1.20 -15.71 -0.12
C ASN A 44 2.09 -15.92 -1.35
N LYS A 45 2.02 -17.11 -1.95
CA LYS A 45 2.85 -17.52 -3.10
C LYS A 45 2.66 -16.62 -4.33
N SER A 46 1.53 -15.93 -4.44
CA SER A 46 1.22 -15.01 -5.55
C SER A 46 1.64 -13.56 -5.28
N ASN A 47 2.10 -13.25 -4.06
CA ASN A 47 2.50 -11.91 -3.65
C ASN A 47 3.55 -11.97 -2.52
N GLY A 48 4.78 -12.33 -2.88
CA GLY A 48 5.91 -12.35 -1.94
C GLY A 48 6.20 -10.97 -1.34
N GLN A 49 6.61 -10.96 -0.08
CA GLN A 49 6.93 -9.74 0.65
C GLN A 49 8.40 -9.76 1.06
N ARG A 50 9.12 -8.67 0.74
CA ARG A 50 10.47 -8.43 1.28
C ARG A 50 10.37 -8.08 2.76
N VAL A 51 11.23 -8.64 3.59
CA VAL A 51 11.27 -8.41 5.04
C VAL A 51 12.54 -7.64 5.41
N TYR A 52 12.41 -6.68 6.31
CA TYR A 52 13.54 -6.05 7.01
C TYR A 52 13.16 -5.95 8.49
N ALA A 53 14.13 -5.75 9.37
CA ALA A 53 13.86 -5.56 10.78
C ALA A 53 14.43 -4.26 11.30
N LYS A 54 13.91 -3.80 12.44
CA LYS A 54 14.44 -2.65 13.17
C LYS A 54 15.17 -3.16 14.39
N ILE A 55 16.44 -2.79 14.52
CA ILE A 55 17.23 -3.11 15.70
C ILE A 55 17.75 -1.82 16.31
N THR A 56 17.96 -1.84 17.61
CA THR A 56 18.44 -0.72 18.39
C THR A 56 19.81 -1.08 18.95
N LEU A 57 20.78 -0.19 18.74
CA LEU A 57 22.05 -0.17 19.45
C LEU A 57 21.89 0.77 20.65
N THR A 58 22.34 0.32 21.82
CA THR A 58 22.27 1.11 23.04
C THR A 58 23.41 0.75 23.99
N ASP A 59 23.81 1.69 24.83
CA ASP A 59 24.79 1.41 25.87
C ASP A 59 24.15 0.57 26.98
N ASN A 60 24.97 -0.05 27.83
CA ASN A 60 24.48 -0.90 28.92
C ASN A 60 23.58 -0.16 29.95
N LYS A 61 23.54 1.18 29.92
CA LYS A 61 22.69 2.00 30.79
C LYS A 61 21.44 2.52 30.10
N GLU A 62 21.26 2.22 28.81
CA GLU A 62 20.16 2.73 28.00
C GLU A 62 20.05 4.27 28.00
N SER A 63 21.19 4.95 28.05
CA SER A 63 21.31 6.41 28.07
C SER A 63 21.35 7.03 26.68
N ALA A 64 21.72 6.24 25.66
CA ALA A 64 21.76 6.66 24.27
C ALA A 64 21.27 5.53 23.37
N PHE A 65 20.57 5.89 22.29
CA PHE A 65 20.04 4.91 21.34
C PHE A 65 20.37 5.28 19.90
N GLU A 66 20.52 4.25 19.09
CA GLU A 66 20.50 4.36 17.63
C GLU A 66 19.63 3.26 17.05
N ILE A 67 18.72 3.63 16.17
CA ILE A 67 17.87 2.69 15.45
C ILE A 67 18.52 2.40 14.10
N CYS A 68 18.62 1.13 13.77
CA CYS A 68 19.16 0.64 12.51
C CYS A 68 18.13 -0.26 11.81
N HIS A 69 18.15 -0.27 10.48
CA HIS A 69 17.40 -1.25 9.70
C HIS A 69 18.30 -2.44 9.36
N LEU A 70 17.99 -3.61 9.90
CA LEU A 70 18.64 -4.88 9.56
C LEU A 70 18.14 -5.36 8.19
N VAL A 71 19.09 -5.65 7.29
CA VAL A 71 18.79 -6.04 5.90
C VAL A 71 19.31 -7.43 5.53
N SER A 72 20.36 -7.92 6.19
CA SER A 72 20.84 -9.29 6.04
C SER A 72 21.65 -9.74 7.25
N VAL A 73 21.79 -11.04 7.43
CA VAL A 73 22.63 -11.66 8.46
C VAL A 73 23.53 -12.71 7.82
N SER A 74 24.82 -12.69 8.15
CA SER A 74 25.81 -13.67 7.72
C SER A 74 26.62 -14.15 8.91
N GLY A 75 26.32 -15.36 9.40
CA GLY A 75 26.87 -15.85 10.67
C GLY A 75 26.47 -14.92 11.82
N ASP A 76 27.45 -14.40 12.54
CA ASP A 76 27.28 -13.43 13.64
C ASP A 76 27.52 -11.98 13.20
N VAL A 77 27.43 -11.69 11.90
CA VAL A 77 27.55 -10.32 11.37
C VAL A 77 26.19 -9.87 10.84
N LEU A 78 25.71 -8.76 11.38
CA LEU A 78 24.47 -8.10 10.96
C LEU A 78 24.80 -6.99 9.97
N LYS A 79 24.21 -7.03 8.77
CA LYS A 79 24.32 -5.93 7.82
C LYS A 79 23.14 -4.97 8.02
N VAL A 80 23.44 -3.70 8.25
CA VAL A 80 22.44 -2.71 8.64
C VAL A 80 22.55 -1.40 7.85
N ILE A 81 21.44 -0.65 7.85
CA ILE A 81 21.41 0.77 7.52
C ILE A 81 21.29 1.53 8.84
N ARG A 82 22.29 2.35 9.15
CA ARG A 82 22.49 3.07 10.43
C ARG A 82 21.64 4.34 10.52
N GLY A 83 21.50 4.90 11.73
CA GLY A 83 20.93 6.24 11.95
C GLY A 83 19.50 6.45 11.42
N GLN A 84 18.61 5.49 11.66
CA GLN A 84 17.22 5.52 11.21
C GLN A 84 16.30 6.19 12.22
N GLU A 85 15.08 6.53 11.79
CA GLU A 85 14.04 7.15 12.63
C GLU A 85 14.44 8.46 13.32
N GLY A 86 15.36 9.22 12.72
CA GLY A 86 15.88 10.46 13.27
C GLY A 86 16.99 10.28 14.31
N THR A 87 17.44 9.03 14.55
CA THR A 87 18.66 8.78 15.32
C THR A 87 19.91 9.05 14.49
N THR A 88 21.04 9.28 15.15
CA THR A 88 22.34 9.53 14.48
C THR A 88 23.26 8.34 14.68
N ALA A 89 23.99 7.96 13.63
CA ALA A 89 24.97 6.89 13.70
C ALA A 89 26.11 7.22 14.68
N LYS A 90 26.38 6.34 15.64
CA LYS A 90 27.38 6.51 16.70
C LYS A 90 28.43 5.39 16.69
N GLY A 91 29.56 5.67 17.31
CA GLY A 91 30.46 4.62 17.75
C GLY A 91 29.86 3.91 18.96
N TRP A 92 29.99 2.59 18.99
CA TRP A 92 29.51 1.75 20.10
C TRP A 92 30.63 0.81 20.52
N SER A 93 30.67 0.47 21.79
CA SER A 93 31.75 -0.29 22.40
C SER A 93 31.42 -1.77 22.45
N LEU A 94 32.45 -2.62 22.56
CA LEU A 94 32.30 -4.01 22.95
C LEU A 94 31.35 -4.15 24.14
N ASN A 95 30.45 -5.13 24.08
CA ASN A 95 29.39 -5.39 25.06
C ASN A 95 28.20 -4.42 25.08
N ASP A 96 28.18 -3.35 24.27
CA ASP A 96 26.96 -2.57 24.09
C ASP A 96 25.86 -3.43 23.44
N VAL A 97 24.60 -3.10 23.76
CA VAL A 97 23.45 -3.95 23.48
C VAL A 97 22.97 -3.76 22.05
N VAL A 98 22.62 -4.89 21.41
CA VAL A 98 21.93 -4.94 20.12
C VAL A 98 20.62 -5.70 20.30
N ALA A 99 19.48 -5.08 20.05
CA ALA A 99 18.18 -5.70 20.31
C ALA A 99 17.08 -5.29 19.32
N ASN A 100 16.06 -6.12 19.12
CA ASN A 100 14.84 -5.78 18.39
C ASN A 100 13.82 -5.09 19.33
N PHE A 101 14.18 -3.93 19.86
CA PHE A 101 13.25 -3.16 20.69
C PHE A 101 12.10 -2.57 19.88
N ALA A 102 10.94 -2.42 20.53
CA ALA A 102 9.83 -1.67 19.96
C ALA A 102 10.27 -0.21 19.77
N THR A 103 10.01 0.34 18.57
CA THR A 103 10.31 1.73 18.24
C THR A 103 9.02 2.39 17.77
N ARG A 104 8.93 3.72 17.89
CA ARG A 104 7.78 4.45 17.33
C ARG A 104 7.58 4.13 15.85
N GLY A 105 8.65 4.06 15.07
CA GLY A 105 8.53 3.69 13.67
C GLY A 105 8.13 2.24 13.45
N SER A 106 8.48 1.30 14.34
CA SER A 106 7.95 -0.07 14.30
C SER A 106 6.44 -0.06 14.47
N GLU A 107 5.95 0.58 15.54
CA GLU A 107 4.52 0.65 15.85
C GLU A 107 3.71 1.38 14.77
N ASN A 108 4.27 2.42 14.16
CA ASN A 108 3.64 3.17 13.07
C ASN A 108 3.49 2.35 11.77
N HIS A 109 4.19 1.21 11.62
CA HIS A 109 3.99 0.32 10.46
C HIS A 109 2.77 -0.60 10.63
N PHE A 110 2.22 -0.73 11.84
CA PHE A 110 1.00 -1.49 12.06
C PHE A 110 -0.23 -0.68 11.71
N VAL A 111 -1.15 -1.30 10.97
CA VAL A 111 -2.44 -0.71 10.63
C VAL A 111 -3.31 -0.66 11.88
N GLN A 112 -3.72 0.54 12.26
CA GLN A 112 -4.66 0.78 13.35
C GLN A 112 -6.11 0.63 12.87
N ILE A 113 -7.03 0.29 13.78
CA ILE A 113 -8.45 0.09 13.42
C ILE A 113 -9.06 1.32 12.73
N ALA A 114 -8.72 2.53 13.20
CA ALA A 114 -9.19 3.77 12.60
C ALA A 114 -8.65 3.98 11.17
N GLN A 115 -7.41 3.56 10.90
CA GLN A 115 -6.83 3.62 9.56
C GLN A 115 -7.53 2.63 8.61
N LEU A 116 -7.87 1.44 9.09
CA LEU A 116 -8.62 0.46 8.32
C LEU A 116 -10.04 0.99 8.00
N GLN A 117 -10.77 1.46 9.01
CA GLN A 117 -12.15 1.93 8.87
C GLN A 117 -12.27 3.18 8.00
N SER A 118 -11.27 4.07 8.05
CA SER A 118 -11.24 5.28 7.19
C SER A 118 -10.71 5.02 5.78
N GLY A 119 -10.18 3.83 5.50
CA GLY A 119 -9.53 3.54 4.22
C GLY A 119 -8.23 4.33 4.01
N HIS A 120 -7.50 4.67 5.08
CA HIS A 120 -6.34 5.58 5.08
C HIS A 120 -5.28 5.29 4.00
N TYR A 121 -5.08 4.02 3.65
CA TYR A 121 -4.08 3.58 2.66
C TYR A 121 -4.66 3.28 1.27
N ILE A 122 -5.98 3.37 1.09
CA ILE A 122 -6.67 2.91 -0.13
C ILE A 122 -7.69 3.90 -0.66
N ALA A 123 -8.05 4.95 0.09
CA ALA A 123 -9.13 5.86 -0.25
C ALA A 123 -8.70 7.32 -0.16
N GLY A 124 -9.18 8.16 -1.09
CA GLY A 124 -8.93 9.58 -1.02
C GLY A 124 -9.75 10.41 -2.02
N VAL A 125 -9.82 11.70 -1.75
CA VAL A 125 -10.45 12.68 -2.64
C VAL A 125 -9.50 13.01 -3.79
N ALA A 126 -9.99 12.90 -5.02
CA ALA A 126 -9.19 13.20 -6.20
C ALA A 126 -8.87 14.69 -6.28
N GLY A 127 -7.61 15.01 -6.55
CA GLY A 127 -7.18 16.31 -7.06
C GLY A 127 -7.21 16.36 -8.59
N GLY A 128 -6.53 17.36 -9.16
CA GLY A 128 -6.37 17.49 -10.61
C GLY A 128 -7.60 18.07 -11.31
N THR A 129 -7.91 17.54 -12.50
CA THR A 129 -9.00 18.01 -13.36
C THR A 129 -10.03 16.90 -13.63
N ALA A 130 -11.15 17.24 -14.28
CA ALA A 130 -12.20 16.32 -14.72
C ALA A 130 -11.69 15.04 -15.42
N ASN A 131 -10.64 15.14 -16.25
CA ASN A 131 -10.10 14.03 -17.04
C ASN A 131 -8.66 13.65 -16.66
N ALA A 132 -8.01 14.40 -15.78
CA ALA A 132 -6.67 14.07 -15.28
C ALA A 132 -6.69 14.15 -13.75
N LEU A 133 -7.20 13.09 -13.14
CA LEU A 133 -7.33 12.96 -11.70
C LEU A 133 -5.95 12.70 -11.09
N THR A 134 -5.75 13.17 -9.87
CA THR A 134 -4.56 12.85 -9.06
C THR A 134 -5.00 12.25 -7.74
N LEU A 135 -4.31 11.23 -7.26
CA LEU A 135 -4.52 10.66 -5.93
C LEU A 135 -3.18 10.44 -5.24
N GLU A 136 -3.07 10.95 -4.02
CA GLU A 136 -1.93 10.71 -3.14
C GLU A 136 -2.37 9.89 -1.93
N LEU A 137 -1.69 8.77 -1.69
CA LEU A 137 -1.93 7.91 -0.53
C LEU A 137 -0.60 7.62 0.20
N PRO A 138 -0.63 7.43 1.52
CA PRO A 138 0.53 6.97 2.26
C PRO A 138 0.93 5.53 1.87
N ALA A 139 2.22 5.20 1.94
CA ALA A 139 2.71 3.85 1.70
C ALA A 139 4.10 3.61 2.33
N THR A 140 4.43 2.34 2.55
CA THR A 140 5.74 1.88 3.09
C THR A 140 6.58 1.12 2.06
N PHE A 141 6.21 1.16 0.77
CA PHE A 141 6.90 0.42 -0.29
C PHE A 141 8.36 0.86 -0.50
N PHE A 142 8.65 2.15 -0.33
CA PHE A 142 9.92 2.78 -0.74
C PHE A 142 10.93 2.96 0.40
N VAL A 143 10.81 2.19 1.49
CA VAL A 143 11.78 2.24 2.60
C VAL A 143 13.15 1.74 2.11
N ASN A 144 14.24 2.26 2.69
CA ASN A 144 15.63 1.89 2.37
C ASN A 144 16.02 2.04 0.89
N GLY A 145 15.49 3.07 0.22
CA GLY A 145 15.76 3.32 -1.20
C GLY A 145 15.09 2.30 -2.13
N GLY A 146 14.14 1.50 -1.61
CA GLY A 146 13.37 0.56 -2.42
C GLY A 146 12.61 1.28 -3.54
N THR A 147 12.57 0.67 -4.71
CA THR A 147 11.81 1.17 -5.87
C THR A 147 10.64 0.28 -6.24
N ASP A 148 10.66 -0.97 -5.75
CA ASP A 148 9.64 -1.96 -6.03
C ASP A 148 8.36 -1.67 -5.25
N TRP A 149 7.22 -1.85 -5.90
CA TRP A 149 5.91 -1.70 -5.29
C TRP A 149 4.92 -2.67 -5.92
N THR A 150 3.90 -3.03 -5.14
CA THR A 150 2.79 -3.88 -5.59
C THR A 150 1.52 -3.36 -4.96
N LEU A 151 0.51 -3.06 -5.78
CA LEU A 151 -0.82 -2.66 -5.34
C LEU A 151 -1.83 -3.66 -5.89
N ARG A 152 -2.37 -4.50 -5.01
CA ARG A 152 -3.41 -5.49 -5.36
C ARG A 152 -4.75 -5.23 -4.66
N THR A 153 -4.78 -4.28 -3.73
CA THR A 153 -6.02 -3.83 -3.11
C THR A 153 -6.73 -2.85 -4.04
N PRO A 154 -8.07 -2.90 -4.13
CA PRO A 154 -8.82 -1.82 -4.77
C PRO A 154 -8.52 -0.49 -4.10
N ILE A 155 -8.45 0.58 -4.90
CA ILE A 155 -8.43 1.96 -4.38
C ILE A 155 -9.81 2.60 -4.59
N ILE A 156 -10.22 3.42 -3.63
CA ILE A 156 -11.46 4.18 -3.67
C ILE A 156 -11.13 5.64 -3.96
N VAL A 157 -11.65 6.15 -5.08
CA VAL A 157 -11.41 7.54 -5.50
C VAL A 157 -12.70 8.32 -5.37
N PHE A 158 -12.68 9.41 -4.60
CA PHE A 158 -13.82 10.34 -4.52
C PHE A 158 -13.59 11.50 -5.49
N PRO A 159 -14.21 11.49 -6.69
CA PRO A 159 -14.01 12.53 -7.69
C PRO A 159 -14.65 13.85 -7.27
N VAL A 160 -14.00 14.97 -7.61
CA VAL A 160 -14.49 16.32 -7.33
C VAL A 160 -15.19 16.98 -8.52
N GLN A 161 -15.10 16.38 -9.70
CA GLN A 161 -15.66 16.84 -10.97
C GLN A 161 -16.21 15.66 -11.76
N ASN A 162 -17.18 15.91 -12.64
CA ASN A 162 -17.58 14.92 -13.64
C ASN A 162 -16.52 14.88 -14.74
N ASN A 163 -16.21 13.69 -15.27
CA ASN A 163 -15.38 13.62 -16.46
C ASN A 163 -16.18 14.06 -17.69
N THR A 164 -15.48 14.60 -18.68
CA THR A 164 -16.07 14.99 -19.97
C THR A 164 -15.66 14.06 -21.10
N ASN A 165 -14.56 13.33 -20.97
CA ASN A 165 -14.02 12.39 -21.95
C ASN A 165 -13.28 11.25 -21.22
N ALA A 166 -12.45 10.49 -21.94
CA ALA A 166 -11.48 9.57 -21.36
C ALA A 166 -10.68 10.25 -20.24
N ALA A 167 -10.40 9.51 -19.18
CA ALA A 167 -9.76 10.05 -17.99
C ALA A 167 -8.54 9.22 -17.58
N THR A 168 -7.61 9.87 -16.88
CA THR A 168 -6.42 9.24 -16.28
C THR A 168 -6.37 9.49 -14.77
N LEU A 169 -5.67 8.64 -14.05
CA LEU A 169 -5.32 8.82 -12.64
C LEU A 169 -3.79 8.82 -12.47
N GLN A 170 -3.23 9.95 -12.04
CA GLN A 170 -1.87 9.98 -11.52
C GLN A 170 -1.87 9.49 -10.07
N LEU A 171 -1.15 8.40 -9.81
CA LEU A 171 -1.04 7.83 -8.47
C LEU A 171 0.30 8.20 -7.84
N THR A 172 0.24 8.84 -6.68
CA THR A 172 1.38 9.09 -5.80
C THR A 172 1.24 8.22 -4.56
N LEU A 173 2.22 7.37 -4.27
CA LEU A 173 2.26 6.59 -3.03
C LEU A 173 3.48 6.98 -2.20
N GLY A 174 3.27 7.30 -0.91
CA GLY A 174 4.36 7.66 0.00
C GLY A 174 5.25 8.79 -0.53
N GLY A 175 4.66 9.81 -1.16
CA GLY A 175 5.36 10.95 -1.76
C GLY A 175 6.02 10.67 -3.12
N LYS A 176 5.92 9.45 -3.67
CA LYS A 176 6.50 9.09 -4.97
C LYS A 176 5.41 8.92 -6.03
N VAL A 177 5.52 9.67 -7.13
CA VAL A 177 4.67 9.48 -8.32
C VAL A 177 5.02 8.14 -8.96
N LEU A 178 4.04 7.24 -9.06
CA LEU A 178 4.22 5.91 -9.64
C LEU A 178 3.92 5.87 -11.13
N GLY A 179 3.07 6.79 -11.59
CA GLY A 179 2.69 6.92 -12.97
C GLY A 179 1.34 7.62 -13.13
N THR A 180 0.99 7.84 -14.38
CA THR A 180 -0.32 8.31 -14.81
C THR A 180 -0.97 7.18 -15.60
N PHE A 181 -2.03 6.63 -15.04
CA PHE A 181 -2.67 5.42 -15.54
C PHE A 181 -3.98 5.79 -16.24
N PRO A 182 -4.26 5.30 -17.44
CA PRO A 182 -5.57 5.45 -18.04
C PRO A 182 -6.62 4.72 -17.19
N LEU A 183 -7.82 5.30 -17.14
CA LEU A 183 -9.00 4.72 -16.50
C LEU A 183 -9.89 4.13 -17.58
N TYR A 184 -10.22 2.85 -17.43
CA TYR A 184 -11.12 2.14 -18.34
C TYR A 184 -12.33 1.59 -17.61
N LYS A 185 -13.41 1.31 -18.35
CA LYS A 185 -14.50 0.48 -17.85
C LYS A 185 -14.01 -0.97 -17.64
N GLY A 186 -14.81 -1.78 -16.96
CA GLY A 186 -14.49 -3.20 -16.72
C GLY A 186 -14.24 -4.04 -17.99
N ASN A 187 -14.73 -3.60 -19.16
CA ASN A 187 -14.49 -4.22 -20.46
C ASN A 187 -13.32 -3.59 -21.24
N LYS A 188 -12.47 -2.77 -20.60
CA LYS A 188 -11.32 -2.05 -21.18
C LYS A 188 -11.69 -0.97 -22.21
N SER A 189 -12.96 -0.58 -22.33
CA SER A 189 -13.33 0.59 -23.12
C SER A 189 -13.00 1.90 -22.39
N GLU A 190 -12.74 2.96 -23.16
CA GLU A 190 -12.54 4.30 -22.61
C GLU A 190 -13.76 4.78 -21.83
N LEU A 191 -13.50 5.58 -20.79
CA LEU A 191 -14.54 6.34 -20.14
C LEU A 191 -15.05 7.43 -21.11
N VAL A 192 -16.36 7.67 -21.07
CA VAL A 192 -17.05 8.75 -21.77
C VAL A 192 -17.59 9.76 -20.77
N ALA A 193 -18.08 10.90 -21.26
CA ALA A 193 -18.65 11.96 -20.44
C ALA A 193 -19.63 11.40 -19.39
N ASN A 194 -19.47 11.84 -18.14
CA ASN A 194 -20.28 11.46 -16.98
C ASN A 194 -20.21 9.99 -16.54
N ASP A 195 -19.24 9.20 -17.00
CA ASP A 195 -18.94 7.92 -16.35
C ASP A 195 -18.36 8.10 -14.93
N ILE A 196 -17.65 9.21 -14.72
CA ILE A 196 -17.23 9.69 -13.40
C ILE A 196 -18.20 10.80 -13.01
N ILE A 197 -18.85 10.65 -11.86
CA ILE A 197 -19.77 11.64 -11.30
C ILE A 197 -19.17 12.20 -10.01
N LYS A 198 -19.10 13.53 -9.90
CA LYS A 198 -18.66 14.23 -8.69
C LYS A 198 -19.33 13.67 -7.44
N GLY A 199 -18.53 13.35 -6.43
CA GLY A 199 -18.98 12.86 -5.13
C GLY A 199 -19.38 11.39 -5.10
N ILE A 200 -19.47 10.71 -6.24
CA ILE A 200 -19.76 9.27 -6.30
C ILE A 200 -18.43 8.51 -6.32
N PRO A 201 -18.13 7.66 -5.32
CA PRO A 201 -16.86 6.97 -5.23
C PRO A 201 -16.69 5.98 -6.39
N LEU A 202 -15.48 5.96 -6.94
CA LEU A 202 -15.02 5.01 -7.93
C LEU A 202 -14.21 3.92 -7.23
N ILE A 203 -14.43 2.66 -7.62
CA ILE A 203 -13.53 1.56 -7.25
C ILE A 203 -12.58 1.35 -8.42
N CYS A 204 -11.29 1.62 -8.22
CA CYS A 204 -10.27 1.43 -9.25
C CYS A 204 -9.41 0.21 -8.92
N LEU A 205 -9.36 -0.75 -9.86
CA LEU A 205 -8.56 -1.97 -9.77
C LEU A 205 -7.36 -1.86 -10.70
N LEU A 206 -6.15 -1.89 -10.15
CA LEU A 206 -4.93 -1.87 -10.95
C LEU A 206 -4.78 -3.19 -11.69
N ASP A 207 -4.53 -3.13 -12.99
CA ASP A 207 -4.18 -4.30 -13.78
C ASP A 207 -2.87 -4.96 -13.29
N SER A 208 -2.74 -6.26 -13.53
CA SER A 208 -1.57 -7.05 -13.16
C SER A 208 -0.24 -6.57 -13.76
N GLU A 209 -0.26 -5.95 -14.94
CA GLU A 209 0.92 -5.37 -15.60
C GLU A 209 1.17 -3.92 -15.14
N LYS A 210 0.34 -3.39 -14.23
CA LYS A 210 0.40 -2.02 -13.71
C LYS A 210 0.32 -0.99 -14.83
N SER A 211 -0.53 -1.24 -15.82
CA SER A 211 -0.63 -0.41 -17.03
C SER A 211 -1.84 0.53 -17.04
N TYR A 212 -2.93 0.16 -16.35
CA TYR A 212 -4.16 0.94 -16.28
C TYR A 212 -4.98 0.56 -15.03
N PHE A 213 -6.02 1.35 -14.74
CA PHE A 213 -7.06 0.96 -13.77
C PHE A 213 -8.38 0.61 -14.46
N SER A 214 -8.97 -0.51 -14.07
CA SER A 214 -10.38 -0.79 -14.35
C SER A 214 -11.23 -0.10 -13.28
N VAL A 215 -12.10 0.79 -13.70
CA VAL A 215 -13.11 1.44 -12.87
C VAL A 215 -14.32 0.51 -12.80
N ILE A 216 -14.68 0.12 -11.58
CA ILE A 216 -15.93 -0.59 -11.26
C ILE A 216 -16.94 0.45 -10.82
N ASN A 217 -18.17 0.32 -11.32
CA ASN A 217 -19.22 1.33 -11.23
C ASN A 217 -18.97 2.67 -11.97
N PRO A 218 -18.40 2.70 -13.20
CA PRO A 218 -18.58 3.86 -14.05
C PRO A 218 -20.08 4.03 -14.33
N GLY A 219 -20.53 5.27 -14.45
CA GLY A 219 -21.88 5.60 -14.93
C GLY A 219 -22.24 4.80 -16.19
N ASN A 220 -23.54 4.63 -16.43
CA ASN A 220 -24.07 3.94 -17.61
C ASN A 220 -23.71 2.43 -17.78
N ILE A 221 -23.26 1.69 -16.74
CA ILE A 221 -23.17 0.22 -16.85
C ILE A 221 -24.51 -0.43 -17.24
N TYR A 222 -25.64 0.21 -16.88
CA TYR A 222 -27.00 -0.32 -17.10
C TYR A 222 -27.84 0.47 -18.11
N SER A 223 -27.29 1.48 -18.81
CA SER A 223 -28.07 2.22 -19.81
C SER A 223 -28.60 1.32 -20.93
N ASP A 224 -27.88 0.24 -21.23
CA ASP A 224 -28.23 -0.73 -22.27
C ASP A 224 -29.20 -1.82 -21.81
N PHE A 225 -29.44 -1.91 -20.50
CA PHE A 225 -30.46 -2.78 -19.92
C PHE A 225 -31.85 -2.13 -19.97
N ASP A 226 -31.93 -0.81 -19.95
CA ASP A 226 -33.20 -0.06 -19.98
C ASP A 226 -33.70 0.18 -21.43
N LEU A 227 -32.79 0.40 -22.39
CA LEU A 227 -33.18 0.77 -23.76
C LEU A 227 -33.71 -0.37 -24.64
N ARG A 228 -33.39 -1.63 -24.31
CA ARG A 228 -33.87 -2.80 -25.07
C ARG A 228 -35.22 -3.32 -24.60
N TYR A 229 -35.60 -3.05 -23.35
CA TYR A 229 -36.79 -3.61 -22.72
C TYR A 229 -37.83 -2.56 -22.30
N VAL A 230 -37.47 -1.29 -22.25
CA VAL A 230 -38.40 -0.19 -21.94
C VAL A 230 -38.35 0.84 -23.07
N LYS A 231 -39.23 0.68 -24.06
CA LYS A 231 -39.51 1.76 -24.99
C LYS A 231 -40.29 2.85 -24.25
N LYS A 232 -39.66 4.00 -24.02
CA LYS A 232 -40.27 5.16 -23.32
C LYS A 232 -41.26 5.95 -24.19
N SER A 233 -41.45 5.55 -25.44
CA SER A 233 -42.49 6.04 -26.35
C SER A 233 -42.63 5.10 -27.55
N GLY A 234 -43.87 4.91 -28.03
CA GLY A 234 -44.11 4.34 -29.37
C GLY A 234 -44.43 2.85 -29.46
N ASP A 235 -44.79 2.17 -28.37
CA ASP A 235 -45.42 0.86 -28.52
C ASP A 235 -46.91 1.04 -28.80
N LEU A 236 -47.31 0.73 -30.04
CA LEU A 236 -48.70 0.56 -30.42
C LEU A 236 -49.10 -0.87 -30.05
N MET A 237 -49.97 -1.03 -29.05
CA MET A 237 -50.57 -2.33 -28.75
C MET A 237 -51.48 -2.71 -29.91
N THR A 238 -51.09 -3.69 -30.74
CA THR A 238 -51.95 -4.22 -31.81
C THR A 238 -52.59 -5.53 -31.37
N GLY A 239 -53.93 -5.55 -31.27
CA GLY A 239 -54.73 -6.70 -30.84
C GLY A 239 -55.82 -6.32 -29.84
N GLU A 240 -56.84 -7.16 -29.66
CA GLU A 240 -57.84 -6.97 -28.61
C GLU A 240 -57.22 -7.13 -27.21
N LEU A 241 -57.35 -6.11 -26.37
CA LEU A 241 -57.00 -6.18 -24.96
C LEU A 241 -58.02 -7.05 -24.23
N LYS A 242 -57.70 -8.33 -24.02
CA LYS A 242 -58.53 -9.23 -23.21
C LYS A 242 -58.23 -9.07 -21.72
N ILE A 243 -59.00 -8.22 -21.05
CA ILE A 243 -58.94 -8.08 -19.60
C ILE A 243 -59.78 -9.22 -18.99
N ARG A 244 -59.17 -10.10 -18.19
CA ARG A 244 -59.94 -11.06 -17.40
C ARG A 244 -60.71 -10.31 -16.32
N GLY A 245 -62.04 -10.30 -16.42
CA GLY A 245 -62.93 -9.92 -15.33
C GLY A 245 -63.56 -8.52 -15.41
N VAL A 246 -63.75 -7.95 -16.60
CA VAL A 246 -64.68 -6.82 -16.76
C VAL A 246 -65.81 -7.25 -17.69
N ASN A 247 -66.66 -8.14 -17.19
CA ASN A 247 -68.04 -8.21 -17.63
C ASN A 247 -68.86 -7.43 -16.62
N ALA A 248 -69.74 -6.60 -17.18
CA ALA A 248 -70.84 -5.88 -16.53
C ALA A 248 -71.71 -6.77 -15.64
#